data_AF-A0A7X9X2N4-F1
#
_entry.id   AF-A0A7X9X2N4-F1
#
_cell.length_a   1.000
_cell.length_b   1.000
_cell.length_c   1.000
_cell.angle_alpha   90.00
_cell.angle_beta   90.00
_cell.angle_gamma   90.00
#
_symmetry.space_group_name_H-M   'P 1'
#
loop_
_entity.id
_entity.type
_entity.pdbx_description
1 polymer ?
#
loop_
_entity_poly.entity_id
_entity_poly.type
_entity_poly.pdbx_seq_one_letter_code
_entity_poly.pdbx_strand_id
1 'polypeptide(L)'
;MANSPNEHDRKAEEDPGHPPTEVSKPIGDAIPTPVEPGLDQPLPEKGEEPAPDANKTAANKTGQSGGDPLGDTDTPPGVPEPGPSDFA
;
A
#
# COMPACT_ATOMS: atom_id res chain seq x y z
N MET A 1 -67.71 5.47 -18.71
CA MET A 1 -66.54 6.29 -18.32
C MET A 1 -65.50 5.37 -17.72
N ALA A 2 -64.25 5.46 -18.18
CA ALA A 2 -63.17 4.57 -17.76
C ALA A 2 -62.74 4.89 -16.31
N ASN A 3 -62.54 3.86 -15.50
CA ASN A 3 -61.94 3.98 -14.17
C ASN A 3 -60.41 3.80 -14.34
N SER A 4 -59.64 4.86 -14.16
CA SER A 4 -58.17 4.81 -14.30
C SER A 4 -57.56 4.19 -13.03
N PRO A 5 -56.82 3.07 -13.12
CA PRO A 5 -56.24 2.42 -11.94
C PRO A 5 -54.83 2.94 -11.75
N ASN A 6 -54.66 4.21 -11.36
CA ASN A 6 -53.31 4.69 -11.04
C ASN A 6 -53.27 5.79 -9.99
N GLU A 7 -54.17 5.72 -9.01
CA GLU A 7 -54.02 6.44 -7.76
C GLU A 7 -53.29 5.51 -6.79
N HIS A 8 -51.97 5.36 -7.01
CA HIS A 8 -51.11 4.90 -5.94
C HIS A 8 -51.19 5.96 -4.85
N ASP A 9 -51.78 5.59 -3.71
CA ASP A 9 -51.61 6.24 -2.42
C ASP A 9 -50.12 6.56 -2.23
N ARG A 10 -49.72 7.78 -2.60
CA ARG A 10 -48.39 8.29 -2.28
C ARG A 10 -48.42 8.51 -0.79
N LYS A 11 -47.97 7.51 -0.03
CA LYS A 11 -47.70 7.64 1.39
C LYS A 11 -46.94 8.95 1.60
N ALA A 12 -47.44 9.71 2.55
CA ALA A 12 -46.90 10.98 2.97
C ALA A 12 -45.38 10.93 3.03
N GLU A 13 -44.74 11.93 2.41
CA GLU A 13 -43.47 12.52 2.83
C GLU A 13 -42.54 11.52 3.54
N GLU A 14 -41.93 10.61 2.79
CA GLU A 14 -40.80 9.84 3.29
C GLU A 14 -39.67 10.87 3.47
N ASP A 15 -39.45 11.30 4.71
CA ASP A 15 -38.33 12.16 5.14
C ASP A 15 -37.08 11.71 4.37
N PRO A 16 -36.34 12.59 3.65
CA PRO A 16 -35.33 12.19 2.64
C PRO A 16 -34.14 11.36 3.16
N GLY A 17 -34.20 10.88 4.41
CA GLY A 17 -33.15 10.15 5.07
C GLY A 17 -32.06 11.13 5.44
N HIS A 18 -31.91 11.39 6.73
CA HIS A 18 -30.67 12.01 7.21
C HIS A 18 -29.48 11.22 6.65
N PRO A 19 -28.41 11.90 6.18
CA PRO A 19 -27.20 11.19 5.77
C PRO A 19 -26.77 10.30 6.94
N PRO A 20 -26.37 9.04 6.69
CA PRO A 20 -26.03 8.11 7.77
C PRO A 20 -24.97 8.79 8.64
N THR A 21 -25.36 9.10 9.87
CA THR A 21 -24.47 9.71 10.88
C THR A 21 -23.47 8.69 11.39
N GLU A 22 -23.79 7.41 11.22
CA GLU A 22 -22.91 6.29 11.50
C GLU A 22 -22.01 6.03 10.30
N VAL A 23 -20.72 6.34 10.47
CA VAL A 23 -19.67 5.81 9.60
C VAL A 23 -19.69 4.28 9.71
N SER A 24 -19.95 3.59 8.59
CA SER A 24 -19.96 2.13 8.53
C SER A 24 -18.69 1.57 9.18
N LYS A 25 -18.87 0.83 10.28
CA LYS A 25 -17.77 0.09 10.88
C LYS A 25 -17.29 -0.98 9.89
N PRO A 26 -15.98 -1.28 9.87
CA PRO A 26 -15.47 -2.38 9.06
C PRO A 26 -16.22 -3.66 9.41
N ILE A 27 -16.74 -4.35 8.39
CA ILE A 27 -17.35 -5.66 8.57
C ILE A 27 -16.21 -6.65 8.76
N GLY A 28 -16.21 -7.34 9.90
CA GLY A 28 -15.16 -8.26 10.30
C GLY A 28 -14.20 -7.63 11.30
N ASP A 29 -13.87 -8.40 12.33
CA ASP A 29 -12.81 -8.04 13.26
C ASP A 29 -11.53 -7.85 12.44
N ALA A 30 -10.82 -6.73 12.64
CA ALA A 30 -9.57 -6.48 11.95
C ALA A 30 -8.66 -7.72 12.14
N ILE A 31 -8.36 -8.42 11.04
CA ILE A 31 -7.49 -9.60 11.08
C ILE A 31 -6.16 -9.16 11.70
N PRO A 32 -5.59 -9.92 12.65
CA PRO A 32 -4.32 -9.58 13.25
C PRO A 32 -3.27 -9.34 12.17
N THR A 33 -2.51 -8.26 12.30
CA THR A 33 -1.36 -8.00 11.43
C THR A 33 -0.40 -9.19 11.51
N PRO A 34 0.15 -9.67 10.39
CA PRO A 34 1.17 -10.71 10.41
C PRO A 34 2.35 -10.28 11.29
N VAL A 35 2.90 -11.24 12.04
CA VAL A 35 4.16 -11.03 12.76
C VAL A 35 5.31 -11.12 11.76
N GLU A 36 6.23 -10.18 11.82
CA GLU A 36 7.45 -10.24 11.03
C GLU A 36 8.35 -11.38 11.55
N PRO A 37 8.74 -12.34 10.70
CA PRO A 37 9.64 -13.41 11.11
C PRO A 37 10.96 -12.81 11.60
N GLY A 38 11.37 -13.14 12.82
CA GLY A 38 12.65 -12.70 13.40
C GLY A 38 12.54 -11.55 14.42
N LEU A 39 11.40 -10.87 14.55
CA LEU A 39 11.24 -9.81 15.56
C LEU A 39 11.25 -10.34 17.00
N ASP A 40 10.64 -11.51 17.20
CA ASP A 40 10.63 -12.23 18.49
C ASP A 40 11.89 -13.10 18.69
N GLN A 41 12.83 -13.10 17.75
CA GLN A 41 14.11 -13.77 17.96
C GLN A 41 15.02 -12.89 18.81
N PRO A 42 15.80 -13.46 19.73
CA PRO A 42 16.77 -12.69 20.49
C PRO A 42 17.74 -12.01 19.52
N LEU A 43 18.10 -10.76 19.83
CA LEU A 43 19.20 -10.12 19.12
C LEU A 43 20.46 -10.97 19.30
N PRO A 44 21.31 -11.10 18.25
CA PRO A 44 22.62 -11.70 18.40
C PRO A 44 23.44 -11.00 19.47
N GLU A 45 24.35 -11.74 20.11
CA GLU A 45 25.28 -11.17 21.06
C GLU A 45 26.15 -10.10 20.38
N LYS A 46 26.42 -9.00 21.11
CA LYS A 46 27.24 -7.91 20.57
C LYS A 46 28.65 -8.44 20.29
N GLY A 47 29.05 -8.39 19.02
CA GLY A 47 30.39 -8.82 18.58
C GLY A 47 30.46 -10.25 18.05
N GLU A 48 29.34 -10.98 18.01
CA GLU A 48 29.26 -12.23 17.27
C GLU A 48 29.01 -11.90 15.80
N GLU A 49 30.05 -12.01 14.96
CA GLU A 49 29.87 -11.95 13.51
C GLU A 49 29.09 -13.20 13.07
N PRO A 50 28.00 -13.05 12.31
CA PRO A 50 27.30 -14.20 11.77
C PRO A 50 28.27 -15.01 10.92
N ALA A 51 28.25 -16.34 11.05
CA ALA A 51 29.05 -17.22 10.22
C ALA A 51 28.84 -16.84 8.74
N PRO A 52 29.91 -16.73 7.94
CA PRO A 52 29.78 -16.34 6.55
C PRO A 52 28.89 -17.36 5.84
N ASP A 53 27.76 -16.86 5.33
CA ASP A 53 26.83 -17.64 4.54
C ASP A 53 27.57 -18.18 3.32
N ALA A 54 27.73 -19.50 3.22
CA ALA A 54 28.46 -20.16 2.14
C ALA A 54 27.83 -19.88 0.76
N ASN A 55 26.59 -19.38 0.71
CA ASN A 55 25.94 -18.94 -0.53
C ASN A 55 26.27 -17.49 -0.94
N LYS A 56 26.87 -16.66 -0.08
CA LYS A 56 27.15 -15.23 -0.37
C LYS A 56 28.56 -14.95 -0.88
N THR A 57 29.51 -15.85 -0.69
CA THR A 57 30.94 -15.63 -1.00
C THR A 57 31.29 -15.67 -2.49
N ALA A 58 30.37 -16.06 -3.37
CA ALA A 58 30.58 -16.08 -4.82
C ALA A 58 30.13 -14.80 -5.55
N ALA A 59 29.35 -13.92 -4.91
CA ALA A 59 28.70 -12.80 -5.60
C ALA A 59 29.46 -11.46 -5.52
N ASN A 60 30.49 -11.34 -4.68
CA ASN A 60 31.10 -10.04 -4.37
C ASN A 60 32.62 -10.03 -4.55
N LYS A 61 33.07 -10.30 -5.78
CA LYS A 61 34.43 -9.98 -6.26
C LYS A 61 34.43 -9.55 -7.73
N THR A 62 33.68 -8.49 -8.06
CA THR A 62 33.89 -7.73 -9.31
C THR A 62 33.47 -6.27 -9.12
N GLY A 63 34.37 -5.32 -9.43
CA GLY A 63 34.07 -3.92 -9.73
C GLY A 63 34.04 -2.99 -8.51
N GLN A 64 35.17 -2.40 -8.12
CA GLN A 64 35.62 -1.08 -8.58
C GLN A 64 34.74 0.11 -8.16
N SER A 65 35.40 0.97 -7.39
CA SER A 65 35.11 2.36 -7.04
C SER A 65 34.26 3.19 -8.02
N GLY A 66 33.33 3.94 -7.44
CA GLY A 66 33.08 5.34 -7.78
C GLY A 66 32.05 5.61 -8.87
N GLY A 67 30.98 6.32 -8.48
CA GLY A 67 30.42 7.36 -9.35
C GLY A 67 28.98 7.24 -9.82
N ASP A 68 28.28 6.12 -9.62
CA ASP A 68 26.91 6.02 -10.13
C ASP A 68 25.90 6.32 -9.00
N PRO A 69 25.15 7.46 -9.05
CA PRO A 69 24.04 7.66 -8.14
C PRO A 69 23.00 6.58 -8.37
N LEU A 70 22.41 6.10 -7.27
CA LEU A 70 21.51 4.93 -7.18
C LEU A 70 20.16 5.09 -7.94
N GLY A 71 20.08 5.99 -8.92
CA GLY A 71 18.90 6.35 -9.69
C GLY A 71 19.15 6.64 -11.17
N ASP A 72 20.39 6.50 -11.68
CA ASP A 72 20.68 6.56 -13.13
C ASP A 72 20.31 5.25 -13.83
N THR A 73 19.21 4.63 -13.39
CA THR A 73 18.59 3.51 -14.10
C THR A 73 18.16 4.00 -15.48
N ASP A 74 18.74 3.38 -16.51
CA ASP A 74 18.37 3.52 -17.91
C ASP A 74 16.85 3.50 -18.03
N THR A 75 16.29 4.69 -18.27
CA THR A 75 14.85 4.91 -18.22
C THR A 75 14.24 4.18 -19.42
N PRO A 76 13.25 3.28 -19.22
CA PRO A 76 12.76 2.45 -20.31
C PRO A 76 12.19 3.31 -21.43
N PRO A 77 12.26 2.83 -22.69
CA PRO A 77 11.81 3.60 -23.84
C PRO A 77 10.34 4.01 -23.68
N GLY A 78 10.08 5.31 -23.79
CA GLY A 78 8.73 5.90 -23.68
C GLY A 78 8.43 6.57 -22.33
N VAL A 79 9.33 6.54 -21.36
CA VAL A 79 9.19 7.36 -20.14
C VAL A 79 9.77 8.76 -20.40
N PRO A 80 8.98 9.83 -20.20
CA PRO A 80 9.45 11.21 -20.36
C PRO A 80 10.44 11.59 -19.27
N GLU A 81 11.35 12.51 -19.59
CA GLU A 81 12.31 13.05 -18.62
C GLU A 81 11.59 13.76 -17.46
N PRO A 82 12.17 13.75 -16.24
CA PRO A 82 11.63 14.48 -15.11
C PRO A 82 11.44 15.97 -15.43
N GLY A 83 10.26 16.51 -15.11
CA GLY A 83 9.96 17.92 -15.32
C GLY A 83 10.66 18.85 -14.32
N PRO A 84 10.66 20.17 -14.55
CA PRO A 84 11.17 21.14 -13.60
C PRO A 84 10.40 21.07 -12.28
N SER A 85 11.12 21.12 -11.16
CA SER A 85 10.55 21.15 -9.82
C SER A 85 9.93 22.52 -9.53
N ASP A 86 8.63 22.57 -9.22
CA ASP A 86 7.87 23.80 -8.92
C ASP A 86 7.87 24.14 -7.41
N PHE A 87 8.83 23.62 -6.64
CA PHE A 87 8.96 23.85 -5.20
C PHE A 87 9.76 25.14 -4.89
N ALA A 88 9.39 26.28 -5.46
CA ALA A 88 10.07 27.57 -5.27
C ALA A 88 9.11 28.72 -4.93
#